data_AF-A0A535EDU8-F1
#
_entry.id   AF-A0A535EDU8-F1
#
_cell.length_a   1.000
_cell.length_b   1.000
_cell.length_c   1.000
_cell.angle_alpha   90.00
_cell.angle_beta   90.00
_cell.angle_gamma   90.00
#
_symmetry.space_group_name_H-M   'P 1'
#
loop_
_entity.id
_entity.type
_entity.pdbx_description
1 polymer ?
#
loop_
_entity_poly.entity_id
_entity_poly.type
_entity_poly.pdbx_seq_one_letter_code
_entity_poly.pdbx_strand_id
1 'polypeptide(L)'
;MGGCRLRWLAVLLSVIAGSQLGHTLAYLSRYGVAAGRYESTGVHAYYPTLSAALGGGVGLALSIGLLLVAVARALFRTPPGSRLRGSVRFLDILAPVFVAQLMVFVAQESIEAVVGGHAAPSVGDDILWGTLGQLPAAVVAAALIAWLLTRLEAAWTAIVEGAPRLTLPPSTPALERATWFESDARLRLNSDFSVAFRKRGPPRRPVLT
;
A
#
# COMPACT_ATOMS: atom_id res chain seq x y z
N MET A 1 -2.08 7.70 19.92
CA MET A 1 -2.11 9.02 19.27
C MET A 1 -1.24 9.13 18.00
N GLY A 2 -0.05 8.50 17.93
CA GLY A 2 0.84 8.60 16.75
C GLY A 2 0.30 8.02 15.43
N GLY A 3 -0.41 6.89 15.47
CA GLY A 3 -0.94 6.24 14.25
C GLY A 3 -1.91 7.08 13.44
N CYS A 4 -2.82 7.83 14.09
CA CYS A 4 -3.73 8.74 13.38
C CYS A 4 -2.99 9.86 12.63
N ARG A 5 -1.92 10.41 13.21
CA ARG A 5 -1.15 11.50 12.58
C ARG A 5 -0.40 11.01 11.33
N LEU A 6 0.23 9.83 11.43
CA LEU A 6 0.94 9.23 10.29
C LEU A 6 -0.03 8.92 9.13
N ARG A 7 -1.22 8.41 9.43
CA ARG A 7 -2.27 8.15 8.43
C ARG A 7 -2.70 9.44 7.74
N TRP A 8 -2.99 10.49 8.50
CA TRP A 8 -3.35 11.79 7.94
C TRP A 8 -2.25 12.38 7.06
N LEU A 9 -0.99 12.34 7.52
CA LEU A 9 0.17 12.77 6.74
C LEU A 9 0.32 11.97 5.44
N ALA A 10 0.16 10.65 5.49
CA ALA A 10 0.25 9.78 4.32
C ALA A 10 -0.85 10.10 3.29
N VAL A 11 -2.09 10.34 3.74
CA VAL A 11 -3.20 10.75 2.87
C VAL A 11 -2.93 12.12 2.26
N LEU A 12 -2.55 13.12 3.07
CA LEU A 12 -2.28 14.47 2.59
C LEU A 12 -1.14 14.49 1.55
N LEU A 13 -0.03 13.82 1.87
CA LEU A 13 1.11 13.70 0.96
C LEU A 13 0.69 13.03 -0.35
N SER A 14 -0.16 12.01 -0.28
CA SER A 14 -0.66 11.32 -1.47
C SER A 14 -1.61 12.15 -2.30
N VAL A 15 -2.41 13.03 -1.70
CA VAL A 15 -3.24 13.98 -2.44
C VAL A 15 -2.36 14.97 -3.20
N ILE A 16 -1.37 15.58 -2.53
CA ILE A 16 -0.50 16.61 -3.14
C ILE A 16 0.40 16.01 -4.21
N ALA A 17 1.18 14.97 -3.87
CA ALA A 17 2.12 14.37 -4.82
C ALA A 17 1.39 13.57 -5.90
N GLY A 18 0.31 12.87 -5.53
CA GLY A 18 -0.48 12.09 -6.47
C GLY A 18 -1.25 12.98 -7.44
N SER A 19 -1.68 14.19 -7.05
CA SER A 19 -2.31 15.11 -8.00
C SER A 19 -1.34 15.54 -9.10
N GLN A 20 -0.06 15.73 -8.76
CA GLN A 20 0.97 16.05 -9.76
C GLN A 20 1.27 14.85 -10.66
N LEU A 21 1.40 13.64 -10.11
CA LEU A 21 1.53 12.42 -10.92
C LEU A 21 0.34 12.25 -11.87
N GLY A 22 -0.87 12.44 -11.37
CA GLY A 22 -2.08 12.35 -12.17
C GLY A 22 -2.16 13.44 -13.23
N HIS A 23 -1.64 14.64 -12.96
CA HIS A 23 -1.50 15.71 -13.94
C HIS A 23 -0.59 15.27 -15.10
N THR A 24 0.58 14.68 -14.81
CA THR A 24 1.48 14.13 -15.83
C THR A 24 0.77 13.10 -16.69
N LEU A 25 0.01 12.19 -16.05
CA LEU A 25 -0.73 11.15 -16.75
C LEU A 25 -1.86 11.72 -17.61
N ALA A 26 -2.54 12.76 -17.15
CA ALA A 26 -3.57 13.46 -17.92
C ALA A 26 -2.96 14.12 -19.17
N TYR A 27 -1.84 14.83 -19.01
CA TYR A 27 -1.15 15.48 -20.13
C TYR A 27 -0.54 14.47 -21.09
N LEU A 28 0.04 13.38 -20.59
CA LEU A 28 0.51 12.27 -21.42
C LEU A 28 -0.63 11.65 -22.23
N SER A 29 -1.80 11.49 -21.61
CA SER A 29 -2.99 10.96 -22.28
C SER A 29 -3.52 11.92 -23.35
N ARG A 30 -3.48 13.23 -23.07
CA ARG A 30 -4.04 14.28 -23.94
C ARG A 30 -3.11 14.69 -25.08
N TYR A 31 -1.82 14.80 -24.81
CA TYR A 31 -0.80 15.39 -25.70
C TYR A 31 0.30 14.41 -26.12
N GLY A 32 0.30 13.18 -25.58
CA GLY A 32 1.28 12.15 -25.94
C GLY A 32 2.72 12.58 -25.67
N VAL A 33 3.60 12.35 -26.63
CA VAL A 33 5.04 12.69 -26.52
C VAL A 33 5.32 14.18 -26.33
N ALA A 34 4.35 15.05 -26.65
CA ALA A 34 4.49 16.49 -26.46
C ALA A 34 4.14 16.96 -25.04
N ALA A 35 3.58 16.09 -24.18
CA ALA A 35 3.12 16.41 -22.84
C ALA A 35 4.16 17.21 -22.04
N GLY A 36 5.40 16.74 -21.98
CA GLY A 36 6.46 17.41 -21.22
C GLY A 36 6.75 18.84 -21.70
N ARG A 37 6.54 19.17 -22.98
CA ARG A 37 6.68 20.54 -23.49
C ARG A 37 5.53 21.43 -22.99
N TYR A 38 4.31 20.91 -23.00
CA TYR A 38 3.14 21.65 -22.51
C TYR A 38 3.20 21.85 -20.98
N GLU A 39 3.65 20.85 -20.23
CA GLU A 39 3.80 20.91 -18.76
C GLU A 39 5.06 21.64 -18.26
N SER A 40 5.87 22.24 -19.14
CA SER A 40 7.10 22.92 -18.72
C SER A 40 7.21 24.35 -19.22
N THR A 41 6.16 24.89 -19.82
CA THR A 41 6.18 26.22 -20.45
C THR A 41 5.05 27.10 -19.94
N GLY A 42 5.22 28.42 -20.10
CA GLY A 42 4.22 29.41 -19.69
C GLY A 42 3.90 29.33 -18.20
N VAL A 43 2.61 29.27 -17.88
CA VAL A 43 2.11 29.16 -16.50
C VAL A 43 2.53 27.86 -15.81
N HIS A 44 2.88 26.80 -16.57
CA HIS A 44 3.34 25.52 -16.02
C HIS A 44 4.87 25.44 -15.84
N ALA A 45 5.63 26.51 -16.06
CA ALA A 45 7.10 26.45 -15.96
C ALA A 45 7.60 26.01 -14.57
N TYR A 46 6.78 26.15 -13.52
CA TYR A 46 7.09 25.68 -12.17
C TYR A 46 6.99 24.14 -12.02
N TYR A 47 6.21 23.49 -12.88
CA TYR A 47 5.76 22.12 -12.69
C TYR A 47 6.90 21.10 -12.69
N PRO A 48 7.92 21.14 -13.58
CA PRO A 48 9.02 20.18 -13.54
C PRO A 48 9.76 20.19 -12.19
N THR A 49 10.01 21.39 -11.65
CA THR A 49 10.69 21.56 -10.36
C THR A 49 9.82 21.06 -9.20
N LEU A 50 8.53 21.40 -9.21
CA LEU A 50 7.58 20.95 -8.18
C LEU A 50 7.44 19.42 -8.20
N SER A 51 7.23 18.83 -9.37
CA SER A 51 7.09 17.38 -9.55
C SER A 51 8.36 16.64 -9.16
N ALA A 52 9.54 17.16 -9.50
CA ALA A 52 10.82 16.58 -9.06
C ALA A 52 10.98 16.63 -7.53
N ALA A 53 10.65 17.76 -6.90
CA ALA A 53 10.75 17.92 -5.45
C ALA A 53 9.78 16.98 -4.70
N LEU A 54 8.52 16.93 -5.13
CA LEU A 54 7.52 16.03 -4.55
C LEU A 54 7.87 14.56 -4.80
N GLY A 55 8.29 14.20 -6.01
CA GLY A 55 8.73 12.85 -6.35
C GLY A 55 9.94 12.40 -5.51
N GLY A 56 10.95 13.26 -5.36
CA GLY A 56 12.09 13.02 -4.49
C GLY A 56 11.69 12.86 -3.02
N GLY A 57 10.81 13.72 -2.51
CA GLY A 57 10.30 13.65 -1.14
C GLY A 57 9.51 12.37 -0.86
N VAL A 58 8.61 11.99 -1.76
CA VAL A 58 7.86 10.71 -1.67
C VAL A 58 8.80 9.52 -1.75
N GLY A 59 9.76 9.53 -2.68
CA GLY A 59 10.76 8.48 -2.83
C GLY A 59 11.60 8.29 -1.56
N LEU A 60 12.03 9.39 -0.94
CA LEU A 60 12.74 9.37 0.34
C LEU A 60 11.86 8.79 1.46
N ALA A 61 10.62 9.25 1.58
CA ALA A 61 9.68 8.77 2.60
C ALA A 61 9.40 7.26 2.46
N LEU A 62 9.17 6.77 1.22
CA LEU A 62 9.02 5.34 0.96
C LEU A 62 10.28 4.57 1.33
N SER A 63 11.47 5.07 0.97
CA SER A 63 12.74 4.42 1.27
C SER A 63 12.97 4.26 2.77
N ILE A 64 12.72 5.32 3.55
CA ILE A 64 12.78 5.28 5.02
C ILE A 64 11.77 4.26 5.56
N GLY A 65 10.53 4.26 5.05
CA GLY A 65 9.51 3.34 5.51
C GLY A 65 9.86 1.87 5.25
N LEU A 66 10.37 1.57 4.05
CA LEU A 66 10.85 0.23 3.69
C LEU A 66 12.06 -0.20 4.53
N LEU A 67 12.98 0.72 4.81
CA LEU A 67 14.13 0.47 5.68
C LEU A 67 13.69 0.11 7.11
N LEU A 68 12.73 0.84 7.68
CA LEU A 68 12.18 0.53 9.01
C LEU A 68 11.54 -0.87 9.05
N VAL A 69 10.79 -1.22 8.00
CA VAL A 69 10.21 -2.57 7.86
C VAL A 69 11.31 -3.64 7.74
N ALA A 70 12.36 -3.38 6.97
CA ALA A 70 13.48 -4.32 6.81
C ALA A 70 14.24 -4.53 8.13
N VAL A 71 14.55 -3.45 8.86
CA VAL A 71 15.21 -3.50 10.17
C VAL A 71 14.36 -4.28 11.17
N ALA A 72 13.06 -3.98 11.25
CA ALA A 72 12.16 -4.70 12.16
C ALA A 72 12.12 -6.20 11.86
N ARG A 73 12.09 -6.59 10.58
CA ARG A 73 12.14 -8.00 10.16
C ARG A 73 13.46 -8.67 10.50
N ALA A 74 14.58 -7.96 10.33
CA ALA A 74 15.91 -8.49 10.61
C ALA A 74 16.15 -8.73 12.11
N LEU A 75 15.72 -7.79 12.95
CA LEU A 75 15.99 -7.82 14.39
C LEU A 75 15.00 -8.68 15.19
N PHE A 76 13.71 -8.66 14.84
CA PHE A 76 12.66 -9.17 15.72
C PHE A 76 11.93 -10.42 15.23
N ARG A 77 12.37 -11.01 14.10
CA ARG A 77 11.83 -12.25 13.49
C ARG A 77 10.34 -12.46 13.79
N THR A 78 9.46 -11.85 13.00
CA THR A 78 8.02 -11.96 13.19
C THR A 78 7.58 -13.44 13.17
N PRO A 79 6.92 -13.97 14.22
CA PRO A 79 6.50 -15.36 14.24
C PRO A 79 5.55 -15.67 13.06
N PRO A 80 5.64 -16.87 12.44
CA PRO A 80 4.65 -17.31 11.45
C PRO A 80 3.29 -17.47 12.15
N GLY A 81 2.44 -16.43 12.10
CA GLY A 81 1.14 -16.46 12.76
C GLY A 81 0.54 -15.10 13.10
N SER A 82 1.34 -14.03 13.21
CA SER A 82 0.79 -12.67 13.36
C SER A 82 0.23 -12.20 12.02
N ARG A 83 -1.00 -12.62 11.69
CA ARG A 83 -1.71 -12.07 10.54
C ARG A 83 -1.85 -10.57 10.78
N LEU A 84 -1.16 -9.78 9.95
CA LEU A 84 -1.39 -8.34 9.86
C LEU A 84 -2.87 -8.14 9.54
N ARG A 85 -3.64 -7.72 10.53
CA ARG A 85 -5.04 -7.37 10.30
C ARG A 85 -5.01 -5.99 9.66
N GLY A 86 -5.28 -5.94 8.35
CA GLY A 86 -5.34 -4.68 7.61
C GLY A 86 -6.32 -3.73 8.30
N SER A 87 -5.79 -2.62 8.81
CA SER A 87 -6.57 -1.64 9.56
C SER A 87 -7.30 -0.65 8.65
N VAL A 88 -7.00 -0.66 7.34
CA VAL A 88 -7.55 0.27 6.35
C VAL A 88 -7.99 -0.49 5.10
N ARG A 89 -9.21 -0.23 4.63
CA ARG A 89 -9.73 -0.83 3.38
C ARG A 89 -9.33 0.04 2.20
N PHE A 90 -8.98 -0.59 1.09
CA PHE A 90 -8.52 0.09 -0.12
C PHE A 90 -9.54 1.12 -0.64
N LEU A 91 -10.82 0.75 -0.73
CA LEU A 91 -11.87 1.64 -1.24
C LEU A 91 -12.13 2.85 -0.33
N ASP A 92 -11.95 2.70 0.99
CA ASP A 92 -12.10 3.78 1.97
C ASP A 92 -11.02 4.85 1.81
N ILE A 93 -9.90 4.53 1.15
CA ILE A 93 -8.82 5.48 0.79
C ILE A 93 -8.99 5.96 -0.64
N LEU A 94 -9.24 5.04 -1.58
CA LEU A 94 -9.27 5.33 -3.01
C LEU A 94 -10.28 6.43 -3.32
N ALA A 95 -11.53 6.28 -2.88
CA ALA A 95 -12.59 7.22 -3.22
C ALA A 95 -12.27 8.67 -2.76
N PRO A 96 -11.96 8.94 -1.47
CA PRO A 96 -11.66 10.30 -1.05
C PRO A 96 -10.35 10.84 -1.64
N VAL A 97 -9.32 10.01 -1.81
CA VAL A 97 -8.05 10.45 -2.43
C VAL A 97 -8.27 10.81 -3.90
N PHE A 98 -9.00 10.00 -4.65
CA PHE A 98 -9.35 10.27 -6.04
C PHE A 98 -10.13 11.58 -6.17
N VAL A 99 -11.18 11.77 -5.36
CA VAL A 99 -11.98 13.00 -5.40
C VAL A 99 -11.10 14.22 -5.05
N ALA A 100 -10.28 14.14 -4.01
CA ALA A 100 -9.40 15.23 -3.63
C ALA A 100 -8.38 15.57 -4.72
N GLN A 101 -7.74 14.56 -5.33
CA GLN A 101 -6.80 14.74 -6.44
C GLN A 101 -7.47 15.34 -7.67
N LEU A 102 -8.68 14.88 -8.02
CA LEU A 102 -9.47 15.43 -9.13
C LEU A 102 -9.84 16.90 -8.88
N MET A 103 -10.27 17.24 -7.67
CA MET A 103 -10.57 18.63 -7.32
C MET A 103 -9.33 19.53 -7.39
N VAL A 104 -8.17 19.03 -6.96
CA VAL A 104 -6.89 19.76 -7.10
C VAL A 104 -6.54 19.96 -8.57
N PHE A 105 -6.69 18.93 -9.40
CA PHE A 105 -6.45 19.02 -10.85
C PHE A 105 -7.34 20.07 -11.51
N VAL A 106 -8.66 19.99 -11.29
CA VAL A 106 -9.63 20.95 -11.86
C VAL A 106 -9.31 22.38 -11.40
N ALA A 107 -8.96 22.56 -10.12
CA ALA A 107 -8.59 23.87 -9.59
C ALA A 107 -7.29 24.40 -10.21
N GLN A 108 -6.26 23.56 -10.38
CA GLN A 108 -5.00 23.94 -11.03
C GLN A 108 -5.25 24.39 -12.46
N GLU A 109 -5.88 23.56 -13.29
CA GLU A 109 -6.17 23.89 -14.71
C GLU A 109 -7.03 25.15 -14.84
N SER A 110 -8.04 25.32 -13.97
CA SER A 110 -8.89 26.51 -13.97
C SER A 110 -8.11 27.79 -13.63
N ILE A 111 -7.28 27.74 -12.58
CA ILE A 111 -6.47 28.88 -12.15
C ILE A 111 -5.42 29.22 -13.22
N GLU A 112 -4.77 28.20 -13.78
CA GLU A 112 -3.72 28.37 -14.78
C GLU A 112 -4.27 28.91 -16.11
N ALA A 113 -5.47 28.47 -16.52
CA ALA A 113 -6.15 29.05 -17.67
C ALA A 113 -6.42 30.54 -17.48
N VAL A 114 -6.97 30.94 -16.33
CA VAL A 114 -7.25 32.34 -16.00
C VAL A 114 -5.97 33.17 -15.93
N VAL A 115 -4.95 32.69 -15.24
CA VAL A 115 -3.65 33.39 -15.12
C VAL A 115 -2.95 33.50 -16.48
N GLY A 116 -3.10 32.49 -17.33
CA GLY A 116 -2.57 32.49 -18.70
C GLY A 116 -3.37 33.37 -19.67
N GLY A 117 -4.47 33.98 -19.25
CA GLY A 117 -5.34 34.80 -20.11
C GLY A 117 -6.18 34.01 -21.11
N HIS A 118 -6.36 32.71 -20.87
CA HIS A 118 -7.19 31.82 -21.70
C HIS A 118 -8.57 31.63 -21.09
N ALA A 119 -9.54 31.23 -21.91
CA ALA A 119 -10.82 30.76 -21.39
C ALA A 119 -10.60 29.48 -20.58
N ALA A 120 -11.31 29.35 -19.44
CA ALA A 120 -11.29 28.12 -18.67
C ALA A 120 -11.78 26.94 -19.53
N PRO A 121 -11.19 25.74 -19.37
CA PRO A 121 -11.67 24.55 -20.04
C PRO A 121 -13.13 24.25 -19.69
N SER A 122 -13.80 23.47 -20.53
CA SER A 122 -15.13 22.99 -20.16
C SER A 122 -15.01 22.04 -18.96
N VAL A 123 -15.98 22.10 -18.03
CA VAL A 123 -16.02 21.20 -16.86
C VAL A 123 -16.01 19.73 -17.29
N GLY A 124 -16.63 19.41 -18.44
CA GLY A 124 -16.61 18.06 -19.00
C GLY A 124 -15.21 17.60 -19.42
N ASP A 125 -14.44 18.48 -20.06
CA ASP A 125 -13.05 18.17 -20.45
C ASP A 125 -12.16 17.98 -19.23
N ASP A 126 -12.26 18.86 -18.23
CA ASP A 126 -11.46 18.74 -17.00
C ASP A 126 -11.78 17.47 -16.22
N ILE A 127 -13.06 17.09 -16.13
CA ILE A 127 -13.46 15.83 -15.51
C ILE A 127 -12.94 14.64 -16.30
N LEU A 128 -13.03 14.67 -17.64
CA LEU A 128 -12.57 13.57 -18.49
C LEU A 128 -11.05 13.35 -18.34
N TRP A 129 -10.26 14.39 -18.63
CA TRP A 129 -8.81 14.30 -18.59
C TRP A 129 -8.29 14.12 -17.16
N GLY A 130 -8.89 14.83 -16.21
CA GLY A 130 -8.61 14.66 -14.80
C GLY A 130 -8.88 13.23 -14.33
N THR A 131 -9.98 12.60 -14.75
CA THR A 131 -10.25 11.21 -14.35
C THR A 131 -9.22 10.24 -14.92
N LEU A 132 -8.83 10.39 -16.20
CA LEU A 132 -7.83 9.55 -16.85
C LEU A 132 -6.46 9.62 -16.15
N GLY A 133 -6.09 10.79 -15.65
CA GLY A 133 -4.83 10.98 -14.92
C GLY A 133 -4.91 10.62 -13.44
N GLN A 134 -5.93 11.12 -12.74
CA GLN A 134 -6.03 11.07 -11.29
C GLN A 134 -6.49 9.70 -10.76
N LEU A 135 -7.32 8.95 -11.50
CA LEU A 135 -7.75 7.63 -11.03
C LEU A 135 -6.58 6.63 -10.91
N PRO A 136 -5.69 6.46 -11.91
CA PRO A 136 -4.51 5.62 -11.75
C PRO A 136 -3.59 6.08 -10.61
N ALA A 137 -3.37 7.39 -10.47
CA ALA A 137 -2.57 7.94 -9.38
C ALA A 137 -3.17 7.63 -8.01
N ALA A 138 -4.50 7.79 -7.86
CA ALA A 138 -5.24 7.46 -6.64
C ALA A 138 -5.20 5.96 -6.32
N VAL A 139 -5.26 5.08 -7.33
CA VAL A 139 -5.12 3.63 -7.16
C VAL A 139 -3.76 3.27 -6.59
N VAL A 140 -2.69 3.84 -7.15
CA VAL A 140 -1.32 3.63 -6.65
C VAL A 140 -1.18 4.15 -5.22
N ALA A 141 -1.66 5.37 -4.95
CA ALA A 141 -1.65 5.95 -3.61
C ALA A 141 -2.41 5.08 -2.60
N ALA A 142 -3.64 4.67 -2.90
CA ALA A 142 -4.46 3.86 -2.01
C ALA A 142 -3.82 2.49 -1.75
N ALA A 143 -3.23 1.86 -2.76
CA ALA A 143 -2.51 0.60 -2.61
C ALA A 143 -1.28 0.77 -1.71
N LEU A 144 -0.48 1.82 -1.94
CA LEU A 144 0.70 2.12 -1.13
C LEU A 144 0.32 2.44 0.32
N ILE A 145 -0.68 3.28 0.55
CA ILE A 145 -1.14 3.63 1.90
C ILE A 145 -1.64 2.37 2.62
N ALA A 146 -2.55 1.60 2.01
CA ALA A 146 -3.13 0.40 2.64
C ALA A 146 -2.05 -0.65 2.96
N TRP A 147 -1.09 -0.85 2.05
CA TRP A 147 -0.02 -1.81 2.22
C TRP A 147 1.05 -1.32 3.22
N LEU A 148 1.58 -0.12 3.01
CA LEU A 148 2.72 0.41 3.74
C LEU A 148 2.35 0.74 5.19
N LEU A 149 1.18 1.34 5.45
CA LEU A 149 0.77 1.64 6.82
C LEU A 149 0.63 0.36 7.64
N THR A 150 0.02 -0.68 7.08
CA THR A 150 -0.14 -1.95 7.77
C THR A 150 1.23 -2.55 8.15
N ARG A 151 2.22 -2.44 7.26
CA ARG A 151 3.58 -2.94 7.49
C ARG A 151 4.35 -2.05 8.48
N LEU A 152 4.21 -0.73 8.38
CA LEU A 152 4.87 0.25 9.25
C LEU A 152 4.32 0.18 10.67
N GLU A 153 3.02 0.06 10.86
CA GLU A 153 2.40 -0.10 12.17
C GLU A 153 2.99 -1.33 12.87
N ALA A 154 3.08 -2.47 12.18
CA ALA A 154 3.67 -3.67 12.74
C ALA A 154 5.18 -3.58 12.98
N ALA A 155 5.92 -2.96 12.06
CA ALA A 155 7.34 -2.71 12.24
C ALA A 155 7.61 -1.81 13.44
N TRP A 156 6.82 -0.75 13.60
CA TRP A 156 6.90 0.17 14.72
C TRP A 156 6.60 -0.53 16.05
N THR A 157 5.53 -1.31 16.13
CA THR A 157 5.21 -2.12 17.31
C THR A 157 6.36 -3.07 17.66
N ALA A 158 6.90 -3.80 16.67
CA ALA A 158 8.03 -4.71 16.89
C ALA A 158 9.28 -3.99 17.40
N ILE A 159 9.59 -2.80 16.87
CA ILE A 159 10.73 -1.99 17.32
C ILE A 159 10.50 -1.48 18.75
N VAL A 160 9.35 -0.89 19.04
CA VAL A 160 9.06 -0.30 20.36
C VAL A 160 8.98 -1.37 21.46
N GLU A 161 8.30 -2.49 21.19
CA GLU A 161 8.15 -3.58 22.17
C GLU A 161 9.39 -4.48 22.25
N GLY A 162 10.14 -4.60 21.15
CA GLY A 162 11.33 -5.42 21.06
C GLY A 162 12.61 -4.72 21.50
N ALA A 163 12.69 -3.39 21.41
CA ALA A 163 13.88 -2.62 21.81
C ALA A 163 14.35 -2.91 23.24
N PRO A 164 13.47 -3.00 24.27
CA PRO A 164 13.88 -3.39 25.62
C PRO A 164 14.48 -4.80 25.71
N ARG A 165 14.13 -5.71 24.78
CA ARG A 165 14.65 -7.08 24.74
C ARG A 165 16.04 -7.17 24.14
N LEU A 166 16.45 -6.18 23.32
CA LEU A 166 17.81 -6.10 22.78
C LEU A 166 18.83 -5.67 23.86
N THR A 167 18.37 -4.97 24.90
CA THR A 167 19.22 -4.51 26.01
C THR A 167 19.32 -5.50 27.17
N LEU A 168 18.47 -6.54 27.18
CA LEU A 168 18.56 -7.58 28.19
C LEU A 168 19.68 -8.57 27.82
N PRO A 169 20.52 -9.00 28.78
CA PRO A 169 21.49 -10.05 28.52
C PRO A 169 20.76 -11.29 27.99
N PRO A 170 21.37 -12.05 27.05
CA PRO A 170 20.73 -13.20 26.44
C PRO A 170 20.23 -14.12 27.55
N SER A 171 18.91 -14.33 27.59
CA SER A 171 18.31 -15.33 28.46
C SER A 171 18.97 -16.65 28.07
N THR A 172 19.77 -17.23 28.97
CA THR A 172 20.26 -18.59 28.78
C THR A 172 19.03 -19.44 28.47
N PRO A 173 18.97 -20.13 27.31
CA PRO A 173 17.81 -20.95 27.01
C PRO A 173 17.71 -21.95 28.16
N ALA A 174 16.63 -21.85 28.93
CA ALA A 174 16.29 -22.92 29.84
C ALA A 174 16.12 -24.14 28.93
N LEU A 175 17.01 -25.11 29.08
CA LEU A 175 16.87 -26.41 28.43
C LEU A 175 15.49 -26.91 28.86
N GLU A 176 14.52 -26.84 27.94
CA GLU A 176 13.20 -27.41 28.16
C GLU A 176 13.46 -28.90 28.31
N ARG A 177 13.56 -29.33 29.58
CA ARG A 177 13.66 -30.74 29.92
C ARG A 177 12.36 -31.32 29.39
N ALA A 178 12.46 -32.11 28.32
CA ALA A 178 11.34 -32.86 27.81
C ALA A 178 10.73 -33.62 29.00
N THR A 179 9.62 -33.11 29.53
CA THR A 179 8.76 -33.91 30.37
C THR A 179 8.17 -34.89 29.40
N TRP A 180 8.74 -36.09 29.38
CA TRP A 180 8.11 -37.24 28.76
C TRP A 180 6.72 -37.33 29.37
N PHE A 181 5.72 -36.84 28.64
CA PHE A 181 4.34 -37.14 28.93
C PHE A 181 4.25 -38.66 28.85
N GLU A 182 4.03 -39.32 29.98
CA GLU A 182 3.51 -40.67 29.98
C GLU A 182 2.30 -40.64 29.05
N SER A 183 2.37 -41.38 27.95
CA SER A 183 1.26 -41.45 27.01
C SER A 183 0.10 -42.10 27.75
N ASP A 184 -0.84 -41.30 28.23
CA ASP A 184 -2.08 -41.81 28.75
C ASP A 184 -2.79 -42.47 27.56
N ALA A 185 -2.76 -43.80 27.51
CA ALA A 185 -3.17 -44.65 26.38
C ALA A 185 -4.68 -44.59 26.09
N ARG A 186 -5.36 -43.55 26.58
CA ARG A 186 -6.82 -43.35 26.56
C ARG A 186 -7.29 -42.18 25.71
N LEU A 187 -6.40 -41.35 25.16
CA LEU A 187 -6.77 -40.37 24.14
C LEU A 187 -6.97 -41.04 22.77
N ARG A 188 -8.07 -41.79 22.66
CA ARG A 188 -8.62 -42.21 21.37
C ARG A 188 -9.10 -40.96 20.64
N LEU A 189 -8.42 -40.59 19.56
CA LEU A 189 -8.94 -39.69 18.55
C LEU A 189 -10.18 -40.33 17.92
N ASN A 190 -11.37 -39.98 18.41
CA ASN A 190 -12.62 -40.23 17.67
C ASN A 190 -12.59 -39.35 16.43
N SER A 191 -12.17 -39.93 15.30
CA SER A 191 -12.25 -39.26 14.01
C SER A 191 -13.68 -39.34 13.48
N ASP A 192 -14.48 -38.29 13.68
CA ASP A 192 -15.77 -38.13 13.00
C ASP A 192 -15.62 -37.69 11.52
N PHE A 193 -14.42 -37.81 10.94
CA PHE A 193 -14.16 -37.61 9.51
C PHE A 193 -14.54 -38.83 8.67
N SER A 194 -15.81 -39.25 8.77
CA SER A 194 -16.46 -40.05 7.74
C SER A 194 -17.34 -39.07 6.95
N VAL A 195 -17.00 -38.64 5.74
CA VAL A 195 -17.74 -39.04 4.52
C VAL A 195 -17.09 -38.50 3.21
N ALA A 196 -16.06 -37.66 3.27
CA ALA A 196 -15.60 -36.90 2.08
C ALA A 196 -14.69 -37.66 1.08
N PHE A 197 -14.24 -38.88 1.38
CA PHE A 197 -13.28 -39.63 0.53
C PHE A 197 -13.81 -40.96 -0.04
N ARG A 198 -15.14 -41.15 -0.19
CA ARG A 198 -15.66 -42.21 -1.08
C ARG A 198 -15.59 -41.77 -2.54
N LYS A 199 -14.39 -41.54 -3.06
CA LYS A 199 -14.15 -41.37 -4.50
C LYS A 199 -13.34 -42.56 -5.02
N ARG A 200 -14.08 -43.53 -5.57
CA ARG A 200 -13.70 -44.55 -6.56
C ARG A 200 -12.33 -45.21 -6.37
N GLY A 201 -12.35 -46.46 -5.89
CA GLY A 201 -11.20 -47.36 -6.00
C GLY A 201 -10.82 -47.63 -7.47
N PRO A 202 -9.59 -48.12 -7.72
CA PRO A 202 -9.05 -48.25 -9.06
C PRO A 202 -9.85 -49.26 -9.92
N PRO A 203 -9.93 -49.05 -11.25
CA PRO A 203 -10.68 -49.92 -12.15
C PRO A 203 -10.06 -51.32 -12.20
N ARG A 204 -10.91 -52.35 -12.11
CA ARG A 204 -10.51 -53.76 -12.24
C ARG A 204 -10.16 -54.06 -13.70
N ARG A 205 -9.06 -54.77 -13.94
CA ARG A 205 -8.69 -55.26 -15.27
C ARG A 205 -9.67 -56.37 -15.71
N PRO A 206 -10.07 -56.43 -17.00
CA PRO A 206 -10.88 -57.53 -17.50
C PRO A 206 -10.05 -58.82 -17.54
N VAL A 207 -10.64 -59.91 -17.05
CA VAL A 207 -10.13 -61.27 -17.25
C VAL A 207 -10.65 -61.74 -18.61
N LEU A 208 -9.74 -62.12 -19.50
CA LEU A 208 -10.07 -62.78 -20.76
C LEU A 208 -10.36 -64.26 -20.47
N THR A 209 -11.55 -64.72 -20.85
CA THR A 209 -11.91 -66.12 -21.09
C THR A 209 -12.36 -66.21 -22.53
#